data_AF-A0A521VG50-F1
#
_entry.id   AF-A0A521VG50-F1
#
_cell.length_a   1.000
_cell.length_b   1.000
_cell.length_c   1.000
_cell.angle_alpha   90.00
_cell.angle_beta   90.00
_cell.angle_gamma   90.00
#
_symmetry.space_group_name_H-M   'P 1'
#
loop_
_entity.id
_entity.type
_entity.pdbx_description
1 polymer ?
#
loop_
_entity_poly.entity_id
_entity_poly.type
_entity_poly.pdbx_seq_one_letter_code
_entity_poly.pdbx_strand_id
1 'polypeptide(L)'
;MQRREFLRLLALAAAAGASLRPERSIAQAADELYGAPKFGNVSLLHFTDCHAQLLPVYFREPNVNLGSGEAAGRPPHLVGRALLEHFRVPPGSAAAHAYTFVDFERAARRYGKVGGFAHLAALVKRLRAERPGALLLDGGDTWQGSATSLWTRGADMIGAQKLLGVDLMTAHWEFTYGAERVKQAAEKELAPMELLAQNVKTTDFEDPVFKPYALRGVNGVQLGIIGQAFPYTPIANPRHFIPDWTFGIQEPRLQQLVDEVRAKGAQVVVLLSHNGMDVDMKLA
;
A
#
# COMPACT_ATOMS: atom_id res chain seq x y z
N MET A 1 53.11 1.32 19.13
CA MET A 1 52.48 2.62 18.79
C MET A 1 52.22 3.37 20.09
N GLN A 2 52.76 4.59 20.24
CA GLN A 2 52.52 5.39 21.44
C GLN A 2 51.14 6.05 21.38
N ARG A 3 50.48 6.28 22.53
CA ARG A 3 49.15 6.92 22.63
C ARG A 3 49.04 8.22 21.82
N ARG A 4 50.13 8.99 21.77
CA ARG A 4 50.23 10.25 21.02
C ARG A 4 50.21 10.06 19.50
N GLU A 5 50.80 8.99 18.99
CA GLU A 5 50.80 8.66 17.55
C GLU A 5 49.42 8.19 17.11
N PHE A 6 48.78 7.37 17.95
CA PHE A 6 47.41 6.91 17.71
C PHE A 6 46.40 8.07 17.64
N LEU A 7 46.48 9.02 18.58
CA LEU A 7 45.60 10.20 18.58
C LEU A 7 45.83 11.12 17.36
N ARG A 8 47.08 11.25 16.90
CA ARG A 8 47.40 12.02 15.68
C ARG A 8 46.84 11.35 14.43
N LEU A 9 46.94 10.04 14.33
CA LEU A 9 46.35 9.25 13.24
C LEU A 9 44.82 9.39 13.22
N LEU A 10 44.16 9.32 14.38
CA LEU A 10 42.71 9.53 14.48
C LEU A 10 42.28 10.95 14.07
N ALA A 11 43.05 11.98 14.47
CA ALA A 11 42.77 13.36 14.09
C ALA A 11 42.94 13.60 12.59
N LEU A 12 43.99 13.03 11.98
CA LEU A 12 44.20 13.09 10.53
C LEU A 12 43.11 12.33 9.75
N ALA A 13 42.70 11.16 10.24
CA ALA A 13 41.60 10.40 9.65
C ALA A 13 40.29 11.19 9.70
N ALA A 14 39.96 11.79 10.85
CA ALA A 14 38.77 12.63 10.99
C ALA A 14 38.81 13.87 10.09
N ALA A 15 39.96 14.54 9.98
CA ALA A 15 40.16 15.70 9.10
C ALA A 15 40.07 15.34 7.61
N ALA A 16 40.44 14.11 7.25
CA ALA A 16 40.30 13.55 5.90
C ALA A 16 38.87 13.02 5.61
N GLY A 17 37.92 13.22 6.52
CA GLY A 17 36.53 12.78 6.35
C GLY A 17 36.26 11.33 6.73
N ALA A 18 37.24 10.61 7.30
CA ALA A 18 37.02 9.27 7.81
C ALA A 18 36.14 9.33 9.06
N SER A 19 34.96 8.72 8.98
CA SER A 19 34.04 8.56 10.10
C SER A 19 34.53 7.42 11.00
N LEU A 20 34.76 7.71 12.29
CA LEU A 20 34.96 6.68 13.33
C LEU A 20 33.66 6.01 13.78
N ARG A 21 32.52 6.38 13.17
CA ARG A 21 31.28 5.64 13.39
C ARG A 21 31.41 4.34 12.61
N PRO A 22 31.20 3.16 13.23
CA PRO A 22 31.12 1.93 12.47
C PRO A 22 30.09 2.15 11.36
N GLU A 23 30.50 1.91 10.11
CA GLU A 23 29.53 1.81 9.03
C GLU A 23 28.54 0.74 9.45
N ARG A 24 27.30 1.17 9.71
CA ARG A 24 26.24 0.25 10.09
C ARG A 24 26.09 -0.75 8.96
N SER A 25 26.08 -2.04 9.30
CA SER A 25 25.77 -3.04 8.27
C SER A 25 24.37 -2.77 7.70
N ILE A 26 24.16 -3.14 6.44
CA ILE A 26 22.84 -3.04 5.77
C ILE A 26 21.77 -3.75 6.62
N ALA A 27 22.11 -4.86 7.26
CA ALA A 27 21.22 -5.59 8.16
C ALA A 27 20.80 -4.77 9.39
N GLN A 28 21.73 -4.09 10.06
CA GLN A 28 21.41 -3.24 11.21
C GLN A 28 20.55 -2.03 10.81
N ALA A 29 20.81 -1.42 9.66
CA ALA A 29 19.98 -0.32 9.15
C ALA A 29 18.57 -0.79 8.78
N ALA A 30 18.44 -1.98 8.21
CA ALA A 30 17.15 -2.59 7.91
C ALA A 30 16.38 -2.98 9.18
N ASP A 31 17.05 -3.49 10.21
CA ASP A 31 16.44 -3.80 11.51
C ASP A 31 15.93 -2.55 12.22
N GLU A 32 16.66 -1.44 12.17
CA GLU A 32 16.24 -0.19 12.78
C GLU A 32 15.02 0.43 12.07
N LEU A 33 14.89 0.19 10.75
CA LEU A 33 13.81 0.75 9.92
C LEU A 33 12.55 -0.15 9.89
N TYR A 34 12.74 -1.46 9.80
CA TYR A 34 11.67 -2.43 9.57
C TYR A 34 11.46 -3.41 10.74
N GLY A 35 12.32 -3.38 11.76
CA GLY A 35 12.19 -4.18 12.97
C GLY A 35 11.07 -3.67 13.86
N ALA A 36 9.84 -4.03 13.52
CA ALA A 36 8.68 -3.80 14.38
C ALA A 36 8.51 -4.97 15.36
N PRO A 37 8.27 -4.72 16.66
CA PRO A 37 8.04 -5.79 17.62
C PRO A 37 6.86 -6.67 17.18
N LYS A 38 6.97 -7.98 17.45
CA LYS A 38 5.85 -8.91 17.21
C LYS A 38 4.72 -8.57 18.18
N PHE A 39 3.52 -8.40 17.65
CA PHE A 39 2.35 -8.04 18.45
C PHE A 39 1.08 -8.60 17.82
N GLY A 40 0.15 -9.07 18.66
CA GLY A 40 -1.16 -9.58 18.26
C GLY A 40 -1.14 -10.95 17.59
N ASN A 41 -2.33 -11.42 17.22
CA ASN A 41 -2.57 -12.75 16.64
C ASN A 41 -2.65 -12.72 15.11
N VAL A 42 -3.00 -11.56 14.56
CA VAL A 42 -3.23 -11.34 13.13
C VAL A 42 -2.28 -10.26 12.65
N SER A 43 -1.70 -10.46 11.47
CA SER A 43 -0.85 -9.47 10.80
C SER A 43 -1.33 -9.28 9.37
N LEU A 44 -1.63 -8.04 9.02
CA LEU A 44 -1.98 -7.63 7.67
C LEU A 44 -0.84 -6.76 7.15
N LEU A 45 -0.21 -7.21 6.07
CA LEU A 45 0.70 -6.40 5.27
C LEU A 45 -0.14 -5.72 4.20
N HIS A 46 0.05 -4.43 3.99
CA HIS A 46 -0.75 -3.66 3.04
C HIS A 46 0.15 -2.73 2.23
N PHE A 47 -0.11 -2.66 0.93
CA PHE A 47 0.38 -1.64 0.02
C PHE A 47 -0.75 -1.26 -0.94
N THR A 48 -0.66 -0.08 -1.53
CA THR A 48 -1.69 0.45 -2.46
C THR A 48 -1.03 1.47 -3.38
N ASP A 49 -1.68 1.79 -4.50
CA ASP A 49 -1.33 2.90 -5.39
C ASP A 49 0.11 2.83 -5.91
N CYS A 50 0.59 1.62 -6.23
CA CYS A 50 1.95 1.47 -6.74
C CYS A 50 2.09 1.90 -8.20
N HIS A 51 0.96 2.07 -8.91
CA HIS A 51 0.87 2.55 -10.28
C HIS A 51 1.91 1.94 -11.22
N ALA A 52 1.99 0.62 -11.22
CA ALA A 52 2.90 -0.18 -12.03
C ALA A 52 4.39 0.20 -11.92
N GLN A 53 4.83 0.76 -10.78
CA GLN A 53 6.23 1.06 -10.49
C GLN A 53 6.98 -0.21 -10.04
N LEU A 54 7.37 -1.04 -11.01
CA LEU A 54 8.18 -2.23 -10.77
C LEU A 54 9.58 -1.91 -10.23
N LEU A 55 10.15 -0.81 -10.69
CA LEU A 55 11.49 -0.36 -10.32
C LEU A 55 11.43 0.74 -9.25
N PRO A 56 12.47 0.88 -8.42
CA PRO A 56 12.53 1.97 -7.46
C PRO A 56 12.49 3.35 -8.15
N VAL A 57 11.80 4.31 -7.53
CA VAL A 57 11.62 5.68 -8.03
C VAL A 57 11.96 6.73 -6.98
N TYR A 58 12.19 7.97 -7.40
CA TYR A 58 12.15 9.11 -6.49
C TYR A 58 10.70 9.60 -6.43
N PHE A 59 10.05 9.40 -5.29
CA PHE A 59 8.67 9.84 -5.07
C PHE A 59 8.67 10.90 -3.97
N ARG A 60 8.14 12.09 -4.28
CA ARG A 60 8.11 13.23 -3.37
C ARG A 60 6.65 13.54 -3.02
N GLU A 61 6.32 13.45 -1.73
CA GLU A 61 5.00 13.81 -1.20
C GLU A 61 4.59 15.25 -1.57
N PRO A 62 3.29 15.58 -1.65
CA PRO A 62 2.84 16.93 -1.97
C PRO A 62 3.30 17.95 -0.92
N ASN A 63 3.61 19.18 -1.37
CA ASN A 63 3.86 20.30 -0.45
C ASN A 63 2.63 21.12 -0.10
N VAL A 64 1.50 20.84 -0.74
CA VAL A 64 0.20 21.45 -0.45
C VAL A 64 -0.85 20.34 -0.54
N ASN A 65 -1.60 20.16 0.54
CA ASN A 65 -2.82 19.36 0.57
C ASN A 65 -3.81 20.14 1.45
N LEU A 66 -4.93 20.58 0.88
CA LEU A 66 -5.87 21.48 1.56
C LEU A 66 -7.13 20.71 1.95
N GLY A 67 -7.32 20.52 3.25
CA GLY A 67 -8.58 20.06 3.81
C GLY A 67 -9.58 21.22 3.90
N SER A 68 -10.86 20.92 3.69
CA SER A 68 -11.97 21.89 3.82
C SER A 68 -12.88 21.52 4.99
N GLY A 69 -13.51 22.52 5.61
CA GLY A 69 -14.43 22.32 6.73
C GLY A 69 -13.78 21.54 7.88
N GLU A 70 -14.41 20.43 8.27
CA GLU A 70 -13.94 19.58 9.37
C GLU A 70 -12.60 18.88 9.10
N ALA A 71 -12.18 18.79 7.83
CA ALA A 71 -10.93 18.18 7.42
C ALA A 71 -9.74 19.16 7.48
N ALA A 72 -9.99 20.46 7.66
CA ALA A 72 -8.95 21.49 7.69
C ALA A 72 -7.95 21.24 8.84
N GLY A 73 -6.67 21.13 8.51
CA GLY A 73 -5.59 20.92 9.49
C GLY A 73 -5.64 19.54 10.17
N ARG A 74 -6.27 18.54 9.55
CA ARG A 74 -6.33 17.16 10.05
C ARG A 74 -5.78 16.19 9.01
N PRO A 75 -5.24 15.02 9.41
CA PRO A 75 -5.01 13.92 8.47
C PRO A 75 -6.31 13.59 7.71
N PRO A 76 -6.24 13.29 6.40
CA PRO A 76 -5.03 13.10 5.57
C PRO A 76 -4.39 14.38 4.99
N HIS A 77 -4.88 15.58 5.34
CA HIS A 77 -4.44 16.85 4.73
C HIS A 77 -3.23 17.52 5.39
N LEU A 78 -2.55 16.85 6.32
CA LEU A 78 -1.31 17.36 6.88
C LEU A 78 -0.14 17.11 5.93
N VAL A 79 0.71 18.12 5.74
CA VAL A 79 1.94 18.00 4.93
C VAL A 79 3.14 18.59 5.65
N GLY A 80 4.34 18.19 5.24
CA GLY A 80 5.59 18.79 5.70
C GLY A 80 5.75 18.73 7.22
N ARG A 81 6.14 19.85 7.85
CA ARG A 81 6.39 19.93 9.29
C ARG A 81 5.16 19.61 10.15
N ALA A 82 3.97 20.02 9.71
CA ALA A 82 2.74 19.74 10.44
C ALA A 82 2.47 18.22 10.52
N LEU A 83 2.75 17.47 9.45
CA LEU A 83 2.68 16.00 9.46
C LEU A 83 3.71 15.43 10.43
N LEU A 84 4.97 15.88 10.35
CA LEU A 84 6.05 15.40 11.23
C LEU A 84 5.71 15.62 12.71
N GLU A 85 5.20 16.79 13.07
CA GLU A 85 4.82 17.14 14.43
C GLU A 85 3.63 16.31 14.91
N HIS A 86 2.58 16.19 14.10
CA HIS A 86 1.37 15.44 14.45
C HIS A 86 1.67 13.96 14.73
N PHE A 87 2.44 13.30 13.84
CA PHE A 87 2.80 11.88 13.97
C PHE A 87 4.10 11.64 14.72
N ARG A 88 4.73 12.69 15.28
CA ARG A 88 5.99 12.64 16.02
C ARG A 88 7.13 11.96 15.23
N VAL A 89 7.19 12.22 13.94
CA VAL A 89 8.23 11.71 13.05
C VAL A 89 9.46 12.62 13.15
N PRO A 90 10.65 12.11 13.55
CA PRO A 90 11.84 12.94 13.68
C PRO A 90 12.28 13.54 12.34
N PRO A 91 12.51 14.87 12.25
CA PRO A 91 13.06 15.49 11.05
C PRO A 91 14.38 14.86 10.60
N GLY A 92 14.59 14.73 9.29
CA GLY A 92 15.81 14.15 8.71
C GLY A 92 15.95 12.62 8.83
N SER A 93 14.97 11.94 9.43
CA SER A 93 14.89 10.47 9.47
C SER A 93 14.48 9.86 8.12
N ALA A 94 14.63 8.55 7.97
CA ALA A 94 14.13 7.82 6.80
C ALA A 94 12.59 7.91 6.68
N ALA A 95 11.86 7.92 7.80
CA ALA A 95 10.42 8.13 7.82
C ALA A 95 10.03 9.54 7.36
N ALA A 96 10.80 10.57 7.73
CA ALA A 96 10.57 11.93 7.23
C ALA A 96 10.78 12.03 5.70
N HIS A 97 11.75 11.30 5.15
CA HIS A 97 11.95 11.17 3.69
C HIS A 97 10.81 10.43 3.00
N ALA A 98 10.28 9.38 3.63
CA ALA A 98 9.20 8.58 3.07
C ALA A 98 7.84 9.30 3.07
N TYR A 99 7.55 10.12 4.09
CA TYR A 99 6.21 10.70 4.31
C TYR A 99 6.12 12.21 4.14
N THR A 100 7.21 12.90 3.77
CA THR A 100 7.14 14.35 3.54
C THR A 100 8.06 14.81 2.43
N PHE A 101 7.78 16.02 1.94
CA PHE A 101 8.66 16.72 1.00
C PHE A 101 9.85 17.44 1.65
N VAL A 102 9.92 17.47 2.99
CA VAL A 102 10.89 18.30 3.72
C VAL A 102 12.30 17.81 3.42
N ASP A 103 13.16 18.71 2.94
CA ASP A 103 14.54 18.43 2.57
C ASP A 103 14.71 17.31 1.51
N PHE A 104 13.69 17.08 0.67
CA PHE A 104 13.64 15.94 -0.25
C PHE A 104 14.90 15.76 -1.11
N GLU A 105 15.45 16.83 -1.71
CA GLU A 105 16.66 16.72 -2.54
C GLU A 105 17.86 16.17 -1.76
N ARG A 106 18.06 16.65 -0.54
CA ARG A 106 19.15 16.19 0.35
C ARG A 106 18.88 14.78 0.84
N ALA A 107 17.65 14.48 1.23
CA ALA A 107 17.24 13.17 1.73
C ALA A 107 17.29 12.10 0.63
N ALA A 108 16.88 12.42 -0.60
CA ALA A 108 16.95 11.54 -1.77
C ALA A 108 18.39 11.15 -2.12
N ARG A 109 19.36 12.08 -1.99
CA ARG A 109 20.79 11.74 -2.14
C ARG A 109 21.30 10.79 -1.06
N ARG A 110 20.73 10.85 0.14
CA ARG A 110 21.15 10.02 1.29
C ARG A 110 20.49 8.65 1.30
N TYR A 111 19.18 8.61 1.10
CA TYR A 111 18.36 7.40 1.25
C TYR A 111 18.01 6.74 -0.09
N GLY A 112 18.20 7.45 -1.21
CA GLY A 112 18.00 6.91 -2.55
C GLY A 112 16.52 6.84 -2.96
N LYS A 113 16.28 6.00 -3.96
CA LYS A 113 14.96 5.71 -4.52
C LYS A 113 14.16 4.79 -3.58
N VAL A 114 12.85 4.98 -3.55
CA VAL A 114 11.89 4.19 -2.76
C VAL A 114 11.11 3.22 -3.64
N GLY A 115 10.43 2.26 -3.01
CA GLY A 115 9.58 1.30 -3.70
C GLY A 115 10.36 0.29 -4.53
N GLY A 116 9.72 -0.22 -5.59
CA GLY A 116 10.21 -1.30 -6.42
C GLY A 116 9.86 -2.69 -5.86
N PHE A 117 9.37 -3.57 -6.72
CA PHE A 117 8.82 -4.87 -6.32
C PHE A 117 9.89 -5.83 -5.77
N ALA A 118 11.15 -5.70 -6.18
CA ALA A 118 12.25 -6.46 -5.62
C ALA A 118 12.51 -6.11 -4.14
N HIS A 119 12.46 -4.81 -3.79
CA HIS A 119 12.60 -4.36 -2.41
C HIS A 119 11.39 -4.78 -1.56
N LEU A 120 10.18 -4.61 -2.11
CA LEU A 120 8.95 -5.08 -1.47
C LEU A 120 8.99 -6.59 -1.22
N ALA A 121 9.45 -7.40 -2.18
CA ALA A 121 9.55 -8.85 -2.03
C ALA A 121 10.51 -9.24 -0.90
N ALA A 122 11.66 -8.58 -0.78
CA ALA A 122 12.58 -8.82 0.33
C ALA A 122 11.93 -8.47 1.69
N LEU A 123 11.25 -7.33 1.78
CA LEU A 123 10.56 -6.89 2.99
C LEU A 123 9.39 -7.81 3.36
N VAL A 124 8.52 -8.16 2.41
CA VAL A 124 7.39 -9.06 2.60
C VAL A 124 7.87 -10.43 3.06
N LYS A 125 8.92 -10.98 2.42
CA LYS A 125 9.51 -12.27 2.80
C LYS A 125 10.01 -12.23 4.26
N ARG A 126 10.72 -11.18 4.64
CA ARG A 126 11.18 -10.98 6.01
C ARG A 126 10.00 -10.90 6.99
N LEU A 127 9.02 -10.03 6.73
CA LEU A 127 7.88 -9.83 7.61
C LEU A 127 7.04 -11.10 7.78
N ARG A 128 6.84 -11.88 6.71
CA ARG A 128 6.15 -13.19 6.78
C ARG A 128 6.94 -14.25 7.56
N ALA A 129 8.27 -14.24 7.49
CA ALA A 129 9.10 -15.12 8.32
C ALA A 129 8.98 -14.76 9.81
N GLU A 130 8.89 -13.46 10.13
CA GLU A 130 8.70 -12.98 11.49
C GLU A 130 7.25 -13.17 11.99
N ARG A 131 6.28 -13.13 11.07
CA ARG A 131 4.83 -13.19 11.32
C ARG A 131 4.17 -14.29 10.46
N PRO A 132 4.29 -15.57 10.86
CA PRO A 132 3.66 -16.67 10.14
C PRO A 132 2.15 -16.46 9.97
N GLY A 133 1.64 -16.73 8.77
CA GLY A 133 0.23 -16.54 8.43
C GLY A 133 -0.19 -15.11 8.08
N ALA A 134 0.74 -14.14 8.03
CA ALA A 134 0.41 -12.77 7.63
C ALA A 134 -0.10 -12.70 6.19
N LEU A 135 -1.25 -12.03 6.02
CA LEU A 135 -1.86 -11.78 4.71
C LEU A 135 -1.27 -10.50 4.09
N LEU A 136 -1.01 -10.52 2.78
CA LEU A 136 -0.63 -9.36 2.00
C LEU A 136 -1.82 -8.88 1.18
N LEU A 137 -2.26 -7.66 1.46
CA LEU A 137 -3.41 -7.00 0.83
C LEU A 137 -2.92 -5.89 -0.11
N ASP A 138 -3.49 -5.84 -1.31
CA ASP A 138 -3.27 -4.77 -2.28
C ASP A 138 -4.52 -3.87 -2.33
N GLY A 139 -4.34 -2.60 -1.96
CA GLY A 139 -5.42 -1.61 -1.95
C GLY A 139 -5.93 -1.21 -3.32
N GLY A 140 -5.32 -1.65 -4.42
CA GLY A 140 -5.70 -1.28 -5.79
C GLY A 140 -4.72 -0.29 -6.42
N ASP A 141 -5.00 0.12 -7.67
CA ASP A 141 -4.14 1.01 -8.45
C ASP A 141 -2.74 0.45 -8.69
N THR A 142 -2.71 -0.83 -9.07
CA THR A 142 -1.47 -1.59 -9.29
C THR A 142 -1.23 -1.89 -10.77
N TRP A 143 -2.28 -2.13 -11.56
CA TRP A 143 -2.10 -2.64 -12.93
C TRP A 143 -1.79 -1.57 -13.98
N GLN A 144 -1.86 -0.28 -13.63
CA GLN A 144 -1.76 0.85 -14.56
C GLN A 144 -0.65 1.81 -14.12
N GLY A 145 0.03 2.46 -15.06
CA GLY A 145 0.94 3.59 -14.75
C GLY A 145 2.34 3.49 -15.38
N SER A 146 2.67 2.39 -16.06
CA SER A 146 3.96 2.20 -16.73
C SER A 146 3.81 1.68 -18.15
N ALA A 147 4.87 1.82 -18.96
CA ALA A 147 4.87 1.38 -20.35
C ALA A 147 4.68 -0.14 -20.50
N THR A 148 5.33 -0.94 -19.65
CA THR A 148 5.20 -2.41 -19.67
C THR A 148 3.78 -2.84 -19.30
N SER A 149 3.19 -2.16 -18.32
CA SER A 149 1.81 -2.40 -17.90
C SER A 149 0.82 -2.05 -19.01
N LEU A 150 1.02 -0.93 -19.71
CA LEU A 150 0.23 -0.58 -20.89
C LEU A 150 0.35 -1.65 -22.00
N TRP A 151 1.58 -2.04 -22.37
CA TRP A 151 1.83 -2.98 -23.48
C TRP A 151 1.32 -4.39 -23.20
N THR A 152 1.37 -4.82 -21.94
CA THR A 152 0.92 -6.15 -21.51
C THR A 152 -0.52 -6.14 -21.01
N ARG A 153 -1.21 -4.99 -21.05
CA ARG A 153 -2.55 -4.80 -20.51
C ARG A 153 -2.66 -5.28 -19.05
N GLY A 154 -1.70 -4.87 -18.23
CA GLY A 154 -1.59 -5.19 -16.80
C GLY A 154 -1.04 -6.59 -16.46
N ALA A 155 -0.77 -7.45 -17.45
CA ALA A 155 -0.32 -8.81 -17.18
C ALA A 155 1.05 -8.88 -16.48
N ASP A 156 1.94 -7.92 -16.73
CA ASP A 156 3.22 -7.81 -16.02
C ASP A 156 3.02 -7.62 -14.51
N MET A 157 2.12 -6.71 -14.13
CA MET A 157 1.82 -6.37 -12.74
C MET A 157 1.05 -7.49 -12.04
N ILE A 158 0.14 -8.18 -12.73
CA ILE A 158 -0.48 -9.41 -12.22
C ILE A 158 0.61 -10.45 -11.90
N GLY A 159 1.57 -10.65 -12.81
CA GLY A 159 2.73 -11.51 -12.57
C GLY A 159 3.54 -11.08 -11.35
N ALA A 160 3.80 -9.78 -11.21
CA ALA A 160 4.55 -9.21 -10.10
C ALA A 160 3.83 -9.36 -8.74
N GLN A 161 2.51 -9.14 -8.69
CA GLN A 161 1.68 -9.36 -7.50
C GLN A 161 1.71 -10.83 -7.07
N LYS A 162 1.64 -11.76 -8.02
CA LYS A 162 1.72 -13.20 -7.72
C LYS A 162 3.08 -13.60 -7.16
N LEU A 163 4.17 -13.07 -7.72
CA LEU A 163 5.52 -13.30 -7.20
C LEU A 163 5.75 -12.66 -5.82
N LEU A 164 5.18 -11.47 -5.60
CA LEU A 164 5.18 -10.82 -4.29
C LEU A 164 4.35 -11.59 -3.26
N GLY A 165 3.36 -12.36 -3.74
CA GLY A 165 2.48 -13.22 -2.96
C GLY A 165 1.32 -12.44 -2.35
N VAL A 166 0.69 -11.56 -3.13
CA VAL A 166 -0.54 -10.86 -2.73
C VAL A 166 -1.67 -11.87 -2.57
N ASP A 167 -2.41 -11.79 -1.47
CA ASP A 167 -3.51 -12.69 -1.16
C ASP A 167 -4.85 -12.16 -1.70
N LEU A 168 -5.08 -10.86 -1.52
CA LEU A 168 -6.36 -10.19 -1.81
C LEU A 168 -6.10 -8.79 -2.36
N MET A 169 -6.91 -8.36 -3.33
CA MET A 169 -6.88 -7.00 -3.84
C MET A 169 -8.28 -6.40 -4.03
N THR A 170 -8.37 -5.07 -4.01
CA THR A 170 -9.50 -4.33 -4.62
C THR A 170 -9.02 -3.60 -5.88
N ALA A 171 -9.83 -2.74 -6.49
CA ALA A 171 -9.53 -2.17 -7.81
C ALA A 171 -10.05 -0.75 -8.02
N HIS A 172 -9.38 -0.03 -8.92
CA HIS A 172 -9.78 1.26 -9.44
C HIS A 172 -9.23 1.49 -10.87
N TRP A 173 -7.97 1.86 -11.05
CA TRP A 173 -7.39 2.08 -12.39
C TRP A 173 -7.29 0.80 -13.22
N GLU A 174 -7.39 -0.37 -12.59
CA GLU A 174 -7.56 -1.66 -13.27
C GLU A 174 -8.71 -1.60 -14.31
N PHE A 175 -9.80 -0.90 -14.00
CA PHE A 175 -10.97 -0.79 -14.86
C PHE A 175 -10.72 -0.02 -16.17
N THR A 176 -9.62 0.74 -16.28
CA THR A 176 -9.27 1.43 -17.54
C THR A 176 -8.84 0.47 -18.65
N TYR A 177 -8.52 -0.78 -18.33
CA TYR A 177 -8.27 -1.82 -19.35
C TYR A 177 -9.52 -2.39 -20.00
N GLY A 178 -10.70 -1.99 -19.50
CA GLY A 178 -12.00 -2.42 -19.97
C GLY A 178 -12.56 -3.62 -19.20
N ALA A 179 -13.88 -3.68 -19.11
CA ALA A 179 -14.65 -4.69 -18.40
C ALA A 179 -14.23 -6.13 -18.76
N GLU A 180 -14.07 -6.42 -20.05
CA GLU A 180 -13.68 -7.74 -20.54
C GLU A 180 -12.30 -8.16 -20.02
N ARG A 181 -11.32 -7.25 -20.05
CA ARG A 181 -9.95 -7.54 -19.62
C ARG A 181 -9.89 -7.80 -18.12
N VAL A 182 -10.60 -7.01 -17.32
CA VAL A 182 -10.65 -7.18 -15.87
C VAL A 182 -11.37 -8.48 -15.49
N LYS A 183 -12.48 -8.81 -16.13
CA LYS A 183 -13.16 -10.11 -15.95
C LYS A 183 -12.24 -11.28 -16.30
N GLN A 184 -11.59 -11.22 -17.47
CA GLN A 184 -10.62 -12.24 -17.87
C GLN A 184 -9.52 -12.43 -16.83
N ALA A 185 -8.93 -11.32 -16.34
CA ALA A 185 -7.89 -11.37 -15.33
C ALA A 185 -8.40 -12.06 -14.05
N ALA A 186 -9.53 -11.59 -13.51
CA ALA A 186 -10.14 -12.11 -12.30
C ALA A 186 -10.46 -13.61 -12.38
N GLU A 187 -10.94 -14.09 -13.53
CA GLU A 187 -11.34 -15.48 -13.73
C GLU A 187 -10.17 -16.42 -14.04
N LYS A 188 -9.12 -15.93 -14.73
CA LYS A 188 -8.12 -16.82 -15.35
C LYS A 188 -6.67 -16.56 -14.94
N GLU A 189 -6.36 -15.39 -14.38
CA GLU A 189 -4.96 -14.96 -14.20
C GLU A 189 -4.59 -14.71 -12.74
N LEU A 190 -5.52 -14.23 -11.89
CA LEU A 190 -5.20 -13.82 -10.51
C LEU A 190 -4.86 -14.98 -9.59
N ALA A 191 -5.44 -16.17 -9.79
CA ALA A 191 -5.25 -17.30 -8.89
C ALA A 191 -3.76 -17.54 -8.55
N PRO A 192 -3.40 -17.67 -7.26
CA PRO A 192 -4.29 -17.83 -6.09
C PRO A 192 -4.80 -16.51 -5.44
N MET A 193 -4.42 -15.34 -5.95
CA MET A 193 -4.91 -14.05 -5.46
C MET A 193 -6.39 -13.87 -5.80
N GLU A 194 -7.17 -13.25 -4.90
CA GLU A 194 -8.58 -12.94 -5.12
C GLU A 194 -8.81 -11.42 -5.27
N LEU A 195 -9.55 -11.00 -6.30
CA LEU A 195 -10.06 -9.64 -6.41
C LEU A 195 -11.44 -9.55 -5.76
N LEU A 196 -11.58 -8.60 -4.82
CA LEU A 196 -12.80 -8.36 -4.07
C LEU A 196 -13.36 -6.98 -4.40
N ALA A 197 -14.66 -6.90 -4.70
CA ALA A 197 -15.37 -5.64 -4.84
C ALA A 197 -16.87 -5.82 -4.61
N GLN A 198 -17.38 -5.30 -3.49
CA GLN A 198 -18.78 -5.44 -3.10
C GLN A 198 -19.71 -4.51 -3.88
N ASN A 199 -19.17 -3.40 -4.36
CA ASN A 199 -19.90 -2.29 -4.94
C ASN A 199 -19.94 -2.29 -6.47
N VAL A 200 -19.36 -3.29 -7.14
CA VAL A 200 -19.40 -3.42 -8.59
C VAL A 200 -20.52 -4.37 -8.99
N LYS A 201 -21.50 -3.84 -9.72
CA LYS A 201 -22.69 -4.59 -10.16
C LYS A 201 -22.98 -4.38 -11.64
N THR A 202 -23.75 -5.25 -12.26
CA THR A 202 -24.29 -5.00 -13.59
C THR A 202 -25.38 -3.92 -13.55
N THR A 203 -25.55 -3.17 -14.63
CA THR A 203 -26.54 -2.08 -14.71
C THR A 203 -27.98 -2.56 -14.93
N ASP A 204 -28.18 -3.79 -15.39
CA ASP A 204 -29.48 -4.36 -15.73
C ASP A 204 -30.19 -4.97 -14.51
N PHE A 205 -29.55 -5.93 -13.85
CA PHE A 205 -30.12 -6.73 -12.76
C PHE A 205 -29.41 -6.52 -11.42
N GLU A 206 -28.44 -5.59 -11.36
CA GLU A 206 -27.66 -5.32 -10.15
C GLU A 206 -26.88 -6.55 -9.62
N ASP A 207 -26.55 -7.49 -10.51
CA ASP A 207 -25.82 -8.70 -10.16
C ASP A 207 -24.39 -8.36 -9.74
N PRO A 208 -23.86 -8.94 -8.65
CA PRO A 208 -22.46 -8.75 -8.27
C PRO A 208 -21.52 -9.21 -9.39
N VAL A 209 -20.62 -8.33 -9.84
CA VAL A 209 -19.62 -8.68 -10.87
C VAL A 209 -18.44 -9.42 -10.28
N PHE A 210 -18.04 -9.06 -9.06
CA PHE A 210 -16.93 -9.66 -8.33
C PHE A 210 -17.39 -10.18 -6.97
N LYS A 211 -16.56 -11.02 -6.35
CA LYS A 211 -16.80 -11.51 -5.00
C LYS A 211 -16.78 -10.32 -4.03
N PRO A 212 -17.77 -10.16 -3.13
CA PRO A 212 -17.83 -9.00 -2.25
C PRO A 212 -16.84 -9.06 -1.09
N TYR A 213 -16.53 -10.26 -0.59
CA TYR A 213 -15.65 -10.47 0.55
C TYR A 213 -14.99 -11.86 0.52
N ALA A 214 -13.97 -12.05 1.35
CA ALA A 214 -13.37 -13.35 1.64
C ALA A 214 -13.29 -13.61 3.15
N LEU A 215 -13.47 -14.87 3.56
CA LEU A 215 -13.18 -15.32 4.92
C LEU A 215 -11.78 -15.96 4.96
N ARG A 216 -10.95 -15.59 5.93
CA ARG A 216 -9.59 -16.11 6.13
C ARG A 216 -9.32 -16.47 7.59
N GLY A 217 -8.86 -17.70 7.84
CA GLY A 217 -8.38 -18.10 9.15
C GLY A 217 -6.89 -17.78 9.30
N VAL A 218 -6.52 -16.94 10.27
CA VAL A 218 -5.13 -16.60 10.59
C VAL A 218 -4.90 -16.85 12.07
N ASN A 219 -4.02 -17.80 12.40
CA ASN A 219 -3.64 -18.13 13.78
C ASN A 219 -4.84 -18.34 14.73
N GLY A 220 -5.87 -19.07 14.26
CA GLY A 220 -7.09 -19.34 15.01
C GLY A 220 -8.12 -18.18 15.05
N VAL A 221 -7.81 -17.04 14.44
CA VAL A 221 -8.73 -15.91 14.28
C VAL A 221 -9.36 -15.97 12.90
N GLN A 222 -10.69 -15.95 12.84
CA GLN A 222 -11.43 -15.85 11.58
C GLN A 222 -11.59 -14.37 11.20
N LEU A 223 -11.05 -13.97 10.05
CA LEU A 223 -11.22 -12.66 9.45
C LEU A 223 -12.31 -12.70 8.37
N GLY A 224 -13.08 -11.61 8.27
CA GLY A 224 -13.88 -11.26 7.10
C GLY A 224 -13.29 -10.02 6.42
N ILE A 225 -12.89 -10.13 5.17
CA ILE A 225 -12.25 -9.06 4.40
C ILE A 225 -13.20 -8.67 3.29
N ILE A 226 -13.77 -7.47 3.35
CA ILE A 226 -14.72 -6.93 2.37
C ILE A 226 -13.94 -6.04 1.41
N GLY A 227 -14.10 -6.23 0.10
CA GLY A 227 -13.47 -5.38 -0.91
C GLY A 227 -14.38 -4.23 -1.31
N GLN A 228 -13.80 -3.04 -1.47
CA GLN A 228 -14.51 -1.84 -1.90
C GLN A 228 -13.68 -1.17 -3.01
N ALA A 229 -14.18 -1.27 -4.25
CA ALA A 229 -13.55 -0.65 -5.41
C ALA A 229 -13.86 0.86 -5.46
N PHE A 230 -13.08 1.64 -6.20
CA PHE A 230 -13.32 3.08 -6.28
C PHE A 230 -14.73 3.40 -6.80
N PRO A 231 -15.55 4.14 -6.02
CA PRO A 231 -16.99 4.25 -6.25
C PRO A 231 -17.34 5.11 -7.46
N TYR A 232 -16.44 5.98 -7.92
CA TYR A 232 -16.71 6.96 -8.98
C TYR A 232 -16.02 6.62 -10.31
N THR A 233 -15.58 5.36 -10.49
CA THR A 233 -14.90 4.88 -11.70
C THR A 233 -15.60 5.28 -13.01
N PRO A 234 -16.94 5.17 -13.17
CA PRO A 234 -17.60 5.53 -14.42
C PRO A 234 -17.63 7.02 -14.76
N ILE A 235 -17.31 7.89 -13.80
CA ILE A 235 -17.25 9.35 -13.99
C ILE A 235 -15.79 9.82 -14.08
N ALA A 236 -14.89 9.16 -13.35
CA ALA A 236 -13.45 9.45 -13.38
C ALA A 236 -12.76 8.96 -14.67
N ASN A 237 -13.33 7.98 -15.35
CA ASN A 237 -12.76 7.36 -16.55
C ASN A 237 -13.79 7.29 -17.69
N PRO A 238 -13.36 7.16 -18.97
CA PRO A 238 -14.28 7.02 -20.09
C PRO A 238 -15.28 5.87 -19.89
N ARG A 239 -16.58 6.20 -19.85
CA ARG A 239 -17.66 5.23 -19.57
C ARG A 239 -17.64 3.99 -20.46
N HIS A 240 -17.16 4.11 -21.70
CA HIS A 240 -17.11 3.01 -22.65
C HIS A 240 -16.14 1.87 -22.26
N PHE A 241 -15.24 2.08 -21.29
CA PHE A 241 -14.43 0.99 -20.74
C PHE A 241 -15.28 0.00 -19.90
N ILE A 242 -16.33 0.49 -19.25
CA ILE A 242 -17.19 -0.27 -18.33
C ILE A 242 -18.67 0.07 -18.58
N PRO A 243 -19.19 -0.18 -19.80
CA PRO A 243 -20.50 0.32 -20.20
C PRO A 243 -21.63 -0.22 -19.30
N ASP A 244 -21.55 -1.49 -18.94
CA ASP A 244 -22.62 -2.24 -18.29
C ASP A 244 -22.45 -2.41 -16.79
N TRP A 245 -21.48 -1.71 -16.18
CA TRP A 245 -21.23 -1.80 -14.74
C TRP A 245 -21.60 -0.50 -14.02
N THR A 246 -22.09 -0.67 -12.80
CA THR A 246 -22.33 0.41 -11.85
C THR A 246 -21.44 0.25 -10.62
N PHE A 247 -21.13 1.39 -10.03
CA PHE A 247 -20.23 1.56 -8.90
C PHE A 247 -20.90 2.51 -7.91
N GLY A 248 -20.41 2.54 -6.68
CA GLY A 248 -20.86 3.54 -5.72
C GLY A 248 -20.53 3.21 -4.28
N ILE A 249 -20.87 4.14 -3.40
CA ILE A 249 -20.89 3.91 -1.96
C ILE A 249 -22.28 3.39 -1.61
N GLN A 250 -22.36 2.18 -1.07
CA GLN A 250 -23.63 1.52 -0.75
C GLN A 250 -23.67 1.18 0.75
N GLU A 251 -23.80 2.20 1.61
CA GLU A 251 -23.70 2.06 3.08
C GLU A 251 -24.61 0.95 3.63
N PRO A 252 -25.92 0.86 3.26
CA PRO A 252 -26.79 -0.19 3.78
C PRO A 252 -26.34 -1.60 3.37
N ARG A 253 -25.87 -1.76 2.13
CA ARG A 253 -25.35 -3.04 1.63
C ARG A 253 -24.05 -3.41 2.33
N LEU A 254 -23.15 -2.44 2.53
CA LEU A 254 -21.91 -2.67 3.25
C LEU A 254 -22.19 -3.14 4.69
N GLN A 255 -23.13 -2.50 5.38
CA GLN A 255 -23.54 -2.92 6.72
C GLN A 255 -24.09 -4.36 6.72
N GLN A 256 -24.95 -4.71 5.75
CA GLN A 256 -25.44 -6.10 5.60
C GLN A 256 -24.30 -7.10 5.42
N LEU A 257 -23.27 -6.77 4.64
CA LEU A 257 -22.11 -7.64 4.44
C LEU A 257 -21.27 -7.75 5.72
N VAL A 258 -21.11 -6.67 6.49
CA VAL A 258 -20.46 -6.70 7.81
C VAL A 258 -21.20 -7.66 8.74
N ASP A 259 -22.53 -7.56 8.81
CA ASP A 259 -23.35 -8.43 9.65
C ASP A 259 -23.27 -9.89 9.17
N GLU A 260 -23.30 -10.12 7.85
CA GLU A 260 -23.18 -11.45 7.24
C GLU A 260 -21.84 -12.12 7.59
N VAL A 261 -20.71 -11.42 7.41
CA VAL A 261 -19.40 -12.02 7.70
C VAL A 261 -19.22 -12.29 9.20
N ARG A 262 -19.79 -11.43 10.07
CA ARG A 262 -19.81 -11.68 11.52
C ARG A 262 -20.66 -12.88 11.88
N ALA A 263 -21.84 -13.03 11.28
CA ALA A 263 -22.69 -14.21 11.47
C ALA A 263 -22.00 -15.50 11.02
N LYS A 264 -21.11 -15.41 10.02
CA LYS A 264 -20.24 -16.51 9.56
C LYS A 264 -18.99 -16.73 10.44
N GLY A 265 -18.89 -16.07 11.58
CA GLY A 265 -17.85 -16.28 12.58
C GLY A 265 -16.64 -15.36 12.47
N ALA A 266 -16.67 -14.33 11.61
CA ALA A 266 -15.59 -13.35 11.56
C ALA A 266 -15.48 -12.58 12.89
N GLN A 267 -14.34 -12.70 13.56
CA GLN A 267 -14.02 -11.97 14.78
C GLN A 267 -13.54 -10.55 14.44
N VAL A 268 -12.78 -10.43 13.34
CA VAL A 268 -12.29 -9.15 12.79
C VAL A 268 -12.86 -8.96 11.40
N VAL A 269 -13.41 -7.77 11.14
CA VAL A 269 -13.86 -7.36 9.81
C VAL A 269 -12.93 -6.27 9.30
N VAL A 270 -12.40 -6.45 8.09
CA VAL A 270 -11.49 -5.52 7.42
C VAL A 270 -12.17 -5.04 6.15
N LEU A 271 -12.24 -3.72 5.97
CA LEU A 271 -12.62 -3.12 4.69
C LEU A 271 -11.34 -2.82 3.90
N LEU A 272 -11.09 -3.56 2.82
CA LEU A 272 -10.03 -3.28 1.85
C LEU A 272 -10.59 -2.28 0.84
N SER A 273 -10.40 -1.00 1.14
CA SER A 273 -11.06 0.11 0.45
C SER A 273 -10.16 0.85 -0.51
N HIS A 274 -10.77 1.31 -1.60
CA HIS A 274 -10.22 2.29 -2.52
C HIS A 274 -11.19 3.49 -2.68
N ASN A 275 -11.93 3.88 -1.64
CA ASN A 275 -12.80 5.06 -1.71
C ASN A 275 -12.02 6.39 -1.71
N GLY A 276 -10.83 6.37 -1.11
CA GLY A 276 -10.10 7.56 -0.66
C GLY A 276 -10.32 7.81 0.84
N MET A 277 -9.26 8.22 1.54
CA MET A 277 -9.24 8.24 3.01
C MET A 277 -10.31 9.14 3.64
N ASP A 278 -10.62 10.30 3.06
CA ASP A 278 -11.69 11.17 3.57
C ASP A 278 -13.07 10.51 3.54
N VAL A 279 -13.33 9.74 2.48
CA VAL A 279 -14.59 9.01 2.32
C VAL A 279 -14.64 7.83 3.28
N ASP A 280 -13.54 7.09 3.43
CA ASP A 280 -13.46 5.98 4.38
C ASP A 280 -13.58 6.47 5.84
N MET A 281 -13.01 7.63 6.18
CA MET A 281 -13.18 8.23 7.50
C MET A 281 -14.62 8.67 7.77
N LYS A 282 -15.34 9.12 6.73
CA LYS A 282 -16.77 9.48 6.86
C LYS A 282 -17.67 8.25 6.95
N LEU A 283 -17.24 7.12 6.38
CA LEU A 283 -17.95 5.85 6.39
C LEU A 283 -17.83 5.10 7.73
N ALA A 284 -16.77 5.35 8.50
CA ALA A 284 -16.45 4.71 9.77
C ALA A 284 -17.18 5.33 10.98
#